data_AF-A0A534NQP7-F1
#
_entry.id   AF-A0A534NQP7-F1
#
_cell.length_a   1.000
_cell.length_b   1.000
_cell.length_c   1.000
_cell.angle_alpha   90.00
_cell.angle_beta   90.00
_cell.angle_gamma   90.00
#
_symmetry.space_group_name_H-M   'P 1'
#
loop_
_entity.id
_entity.type
_entity.pdbx_description
1 polymer ?
#
loop_
_entity_poly.entity_id
_entity_poly.type
_entity_poly.pdbx_seq_one_letter_code
_entity_poly.pdbx_strand_id
1 'polypeptide(L)'
;MVRDRPALLRLRRLQRGISDRLGRGYRATVRFFLRHGSAAVLVIVLLIGAGYLLYSRIGTDFLPSMDEGSIILDYWTPPGTSLSDTDAMLGEAEKVITSLPDVASYSRRTGLQLGFSLTEPNRGDYVIRLKPLRERRPVDDVISDLRTR
;
A
#
# COMPACT_ATOMS: atom_id res chain seq x y z
N MET A 1 -45.46 25.20 26.02
CA MET A 1 -44.00 25.05 25.82
C MET A 1 -43.32 24.50 27.09
N VAL A 2 -43.71 23.34 27.63
CA VAL A 2 -43.00 22.66 28.74
C VAL A 2 -43.37 21.17 28.73
N ARG A 3 -42.68 20.32 27.96
CA ARG A 3 -42.84 18.86 28.05
C ARG A 3 -41.64 18.18 27.40
N ASP A 4 -40.55 17.95 28.16
CA ASP A 4 -39.46 16.98 27.85
C ASP A 4 -38.36 16.90 28.95
N ARG A 5 -38.69 17.11 30.22
CA ARG A 5 -37.71 17.00 31.33
C ARG A 5 -37.36 15.58 31.86
N PRO A 6 -38.14 14.49 31.64
CA PRO A 6 -37.83 13.19 32.26
C PRO A 6 -36.72 12.40 31.56
N ALA A 7 -36.54 12.56 30.24
CA ALA A 7 -35.50 11.88 29.47
C ALA A 7 -34.09 12.36 29.87
N LEU A 8 -33.93 13.68 30.06
CA LEU A 8 -32.66 14.31 30.47
C LEU A 8 -32.23 13.88 31.88
N LEU A 9 -33.18 13.60 32.79
CA LEU A 9 -32.89 13.12 34.14
C LEU A 9 -32.45 11.65 34.16
N ARG A 10 -32.96 10.81 33.26
CA ARG A 10 -32.52 9.41 33.10
C ARG A 10 -31.10 9.33 32.52
N LEU A 11 -30.80 10.13 31.50
CA LEU A 11 -29.45 10.28 30.95
C LEU A 11 -28.44 10.73 32.01
N ARG A 12 -28.81 11.72 32.85
CA ARG A 12 -27.95 12.19 33.96
C ARG A 12 -27.76 11.18 35.09
N ARG A 13 -28.69 10.25 35.32
CA ARG A 13 -28.51 9.17 36.30
C ARG A 13 -27.64 8.04 35.74
N LEU A 14 -27.82 7.71 34.46
CA LEU A 14 -26.99 6.74 33.76
C LEU A 14 -25.53 7.22 33.67
N GLN A 15 -25.31 8.48 33.27
CA GLN A 15 -23.97 9.09 33.23
C GLN A 15 -23.29 9.09 34.60
N ARG A 16 -24.01 9.46 35.67
CA ARG A 16 -23.46 9.42 37.05
C ARG A 16 -23.12 8.01 37.50
N GLY A 17 -23.99 7.03 37.22
CA GLY A 17 -23.71 5.63 37.55
C GLY A 17 -22.48 5.07 36.83
N ILE A 18 -22.28 5.44 35.56
CA ILE A 18 -21.11 5.05 34.77
C ILE A 18 -19.85 5.75 35.29
N SER A 19 -19.89 7.06 35.53
CA SER A 19 -18.75 7.81 36.06
C SER A 19 -18.30 7.30 37.43
N ASP A 20 -19.25 6.96 38.30
CA ASP A 20 -18.94 6.47 39.65
C ASP A 20 -18.32 5.07 39.60
N ARG A 21 -18.76 4.21 38.68
CA ARG A 21 -18.15 2.89 38.44
C ARG A 21 -16.73 3.02 37.90
N LEU A 22 -16.53 3.87 36.88
CA LEU A 22 -15.21 4.17 36.33
C LEU A 22 -14.27 4.74 37.39
N GLY A 23 -14.75 5.70 38.18
CA GLY A 23 -13.97 6.33 39.24
C GLY A 23 -13.63 5.39 40.40
N ARG A 24 -14.45 4.37 40.68
CA ARG A 24 -14.11 3.30 41.64
C ARG A 24 -13.06 2.36 41.06
N GLY A 25 -13.22 1.93 39.81
CA GLY A 25 -12.24 1.08 39.12
C GLY A 25 -10.87 1.74 39.03
N TYR A 26 -10.82 2.99 38.57
CA TYR A 26 -9.58 3.78 38.52
C TYR A 26 -8.89 3.86 39.88
N ARG A 27 -9.62 4.23 40.94
CA ARG A 27 -9.05 4.32 42.31
C ARG A 27 -8.55 2.98 42.83
N ALA A 28 -9.21 1.87 42.49
CA ALA A 28 -8.77 0.53 42.88
C ALA A 28 -7.47 0.15 42.17
N THR A 29 -7.39 0.37 40.85
CA THR A 29 -6.21 0.10 40.03
C THR A 29 -5.01 0.92 40.46
N VAL A 30 -5.19 2.24 40.66
CA VAL A 30 -4.12 3.12 41.14
C VAL A 30 -3.62 2.68 42.51
N ARG A 31 -4.52 2.36 43.44
CA ARG A 31 -4.13 1.89 44.78
C ARG A 31 -3.37 0.56 44.73
N PHE A 32 -3.75 -0.34 43.82
CA PHE A 32 -3.05 -1.62 43.62
C PHE A 32 -1.61 -1.40 43.18
N PHE A 33 -1.39 -0.57 42.15
CA PHE A 33 -0.05 -0.27 41.63
C PHE A 33 0.80 0.56 42.58
N LEU A 34 0.21 1.47 43.36
CA LEU A 34 0.92 2.20 44.42
C LEU A 34 1.37 1.28 45.57
N ARG A 35 0.60 0.22 45.89
CA ARG A 35 0.99 -0.77 46.91
C ARG A 35 1.96 -1.81 46.39
N HIS A 36 1.93 -2.13 45.10
CA HIS A 36 2.78 -3.15 44.45
C HIS A 36 3.61 -2.51 43.33
N GLY A 37 4.62 -1.72 43.73
CA GLY A 37 5.49 -1.01 42.76
C GLY A 37 6.17 -1.93 41.75
N SER A 38 6.52 -3.17 42.15
CA SER A 38 7.09 -4.17 41.25
C SER A 38 6.11 -4.61 40.15
N ALA A 39 4.81 -4.71 40.46
CA ALA A 39 3.78 -5.01 39.47
C ALA A 39 3.63 -3.86 38.46
N ALA A 40 3.79 -2.61 38.89
CA ALA A 40 3.78 -1.46 37.99
C ALA A 40 4.98 -1.49 37.03
N VAL A 41 6.19 -1.76 37.54
CA VAL A 41 7.41 -1.88 36.73
C VAL A 41 7.28 -3.02 35.72
N LEU A 42 6.77 -4.19 36.14
CA LEU A 42 6.55 -5.33 35.24
C LEU A 42 5.62 -4.96 34.08
N VAL A 43 4.49 -4.29 34.37
CA VAL A 43 3.55 -3.85 33.32
C VAL A 43 4.23 -2.87 32.36
N ILE A 44 5.02 -1.93 32.86
CA ILE A 44 5.77 -0.98 32.02
C ILE A 44 6.74 -1.73 31.09
N VAL A 45 7.53 -2.67 31.63
CA VAL A 45 8.48 -3.47 30.84
C VAL A 45 7.75 -4.28 29.76
N LEU A 46 6.62 -4.89 30.10
CA LEU A 46 5.81 -5.65 29.13
C LEU A 46 5.25 -4.75 28.01
N LEU A 47 4.77 -3.54 28.35
CA LEU A 47 4.27 -2.59 27.35
C LEU A 47 5.39 -2.09 26.43
N ILE A 48 6.58 -1.82 26.97
CA ILE A 48 7.76 -1.45 26.17
C ILE A 48 8.15 -2.61 25.25
N GLY A 49 8.22 -3.83 25.77
CA GLY A 49 8.55 -5.02 25.00
C GLY A 49 7.54 -5.28 23.88
N ALA A 50 6.24 -5.15 24.16
CA ALA A 50 5.18 -5.26 23.16
C ALA A 50 5.28 -4.16 22.09
N GLY A 51 5.58 -2.92 22.50
CA GLY A 51 5.80 -1.80 21.59
C GLY A 51 6.99 -2.04 20.66
N TYR A 52 8.11 -2.53 21.19
CA TYR A 52 9.29 -2.89 20.40
C TYR A 52 9.02 -4.03 19.41
N LEU A 53 8.30 -5.07 19.86
CA LEU A 53 7.93 -6.19 18.99
C LEU A 53 7.00 -5.72 17.87
N LEU A 54 6.03 -4.86 18.16
CA LEU A 54 5.15 -4.31 17.12
C LEU A 54 5.92 -3.41 16.14
N TYR A 55 6.77 -2.54 16.66
CA TYR A 55 7.62 -1.66 15.85
C TYR A 55 8.51 -2.44 14.89
N SER A 56 9.17 -3.50 15.36
CA SER A 56 10.03 -4.35 14.50
C SER A 56 9.26 -5.16 13.44
N ARG A 57 7.93 -5.22 13.52
CA ARG A 57 7.07 -5.93 12.56
C ARG A 57 6.37 -5.01 11.57
N ILE A 58 6.31 -3.70 11.84
CA ILE A 58 5.74 -2.73 10.91
C ILE A 58 6.74 -2.53 9.78
N GLY A 59 6.34 -2.93 8.56
CA GLY A 59 7.12 -2.64 7.36
C GLY A 59 7.23 -1.13 7.14
N THR A 60 8.40 -0.67 6.73
CA THR A 60 8.62 0.72 6.32
C THR A 60 8.45 0.81 4.81
N ASP A 61 7.53 1.65 4.37
CA ASP A 61 7.42 2.02 2.95
C ASP A 61 7.50 3.54 2.84
N PHE A 62 8.16 4.05 1.80
CA PHE A 62 8.30 5.50 1.61
C PHE A 62 7.00 6.10 1.10
N LEU A 63 6.34 5.40 0.18
CA LEU A 63 5.05 5.76 -0.40
C LEU A 63 4.21 4.49 -0.57
N PRO A 64 2.87 4.56 -0.45
CA PRO A 64 2.02 3.42 -0.78
C PRO A 64 2.17 3.07 -2.26
N SER A 65 1.96 1.80 -2.62
CA SER A 65 1.85 1.41 -4.03
C SER A 65 0.70 2.19 -4.69
N MET A 66 1.00 2.84 -5.80
CA MET A 66 0.05 3.67 -6.54
C MET A 66 -0.09 3.15 -7.96
N ASP A 67 -1.34 3.06 -8.41
CA ASP A 67 -1.65 2.71 -9.78
C ASP A 67 -1.71 3.98 -10.63
N GLU A 68 -0.65 4.24 -11.40
CA GLU A 68 -0.55 5.40 -12.29
C GLU A 68 -1.27 5.21 -13.64
N GLY A 69 -1.85 4.02 -13.88
CA GLY A 69 -2.47 3.69 -15.16
C GLY A 69 -1.47 3.47 -16.30
N SER A 70 -0.21 3.22 -15.98
CA SER A 70 0.81 2.83 -16.96
C SER A 70 1.81 1.86 -16.38
N ILE A 71 2.37 1.02 -17.25
CA ILE A 71 3.47 0.09 -16.95
C ILE A 71 4.66 0.51 -17.80
N ILE A 72 5.84 0.51 -17.19
CA ILE A 72 7.10 0.68 -17.93
C ILE A 72 7.77 -0.68 -18.02
N LEU A 73 7.96 -1.14 -19.25
CA LEU A 73 8.60 -2.41 -19.56
C LEU A 73 9.91 -2.14 -20.26
N ASP A 74 11.01 -2.24 -19.51
CA ASP A 74 12.35 -2.18 -20.08
C ASP A 74 12.67 -3.49 -20.79
N TYR A 75 13.37 -3.41 -21.92
CA TYR A 75 13.80 -4.57 -22.67
C TYR A 75 15.30 -4.55 -22.96
N TRP A 76 15.86 -5.75 -23.10
CA TRP A 76 17.25 -5.97 -23.51
C TRP A 76 17.31 -7.11 -24.50
N THR A 77 17.73 -6.84 -25.73
CA THR A 77 18.11 -7.87 -26.69
C THR A 77 19.61 -8.16 -26.58
N PRO A 78 20.11 -9.27 -27.14
CA PRO A 78 21.53 -9.61 -27.08
C PRO A 78 22.43 -8.43 -27.54
N PRO A 79 23.57 -8.19 -26.87
CA PRO A 79 24.49 -7.12 -27.28
C PRO A 79 24.95 -7.27 -28.73
N GLY A 80 25.02 -6.16 -29.45
CA GLY A 80 25.42 -6.14 -30.86
C GLY A 80 24.33 -6.53 -31.85
N THR A 81 23.08 -6.76 -31.42
CA THR A 81 21.96 -6.92 -32.37
C THR A 81 21.75 -5.65 -33.18
N SER A 82 21.49 -5.82 -34.47
CA SER A 82 21.14 -4.71 -35.34
C SER A 82 19.79 -4.11 -34.91
N LEU A 83 19.55 -2.84 -35.28
CA LEU A 83 18.27 -2.20 -35.00
C LEU A 83 17.09 -2.95 -35.64
N SER A 84 17.29 -3.51 -36.84
CA SER A 84 16.26 -4.30 -37.55
C SER A 84 15.97 -5.63 -36.86
N ASP A 85 16.98 -6.31 -36.32
CA ASP A 85 16.77 -7.56 -35.59
C ASP A 85 16.07 -7.29 -34.26
N THR A 86 16.49 -6.24 -33.55
CA THR A 86 15.80 -5.78 -32.34
C THR A 86 14.34 -5.47 -32.66
N ASP A 87 14.05 -4.72 -33.73
CA ASP A 87 12.69 -4.40 -34.15
C ASP A 87 11.84 -5.65 -34.42
N ALA A 88 12.39 -6.64 -35.12
CA ALA A 88 11.70 -7.90 -35.39
C ALA A 88 11.37 -8.68 -34.10
N MET A 89 12.32 -8.77 -33.16
CA MET A 89 12.09 -9.41 -31.85
C MET A 89 11.03 -8.68 -31.03
N LEU A 90 11.09 -7.35 -31.06
CA LEU A 90 10.17 -6.48 -30.34
C LEU A 90 8.75 -6.54 -30.91
N GLY A 91 8.58 -6.78 -32.21
CA GLY A 91 7.29 -7.05 -32.82
C GLY A 91 6.55 -8.25 -32.21
N GLU A 92 7.25 -9.27 -31.72
CA GLU A 92 6.63 -10.37 -30.98
C GLU A 92 6.18 -9.94 -29.57
N ALA A 93 6.99 -9.13 -28.87
CA ALA A 93 6.61 -8.57 -27.59
C ALA A 93 5.37 -7.66 -27.70
N GLU A 94 5.26 -6.88 -28.78
CA GLU A 94 4.10 -6.03 -29.07
C GLU A 94 2.81 -6.83 -29.25
N LYS A 95 2.87 -8.02 -29.86
CA LYS A 95 1.71 -8.93 -29.95
C LYS A 95 1.28 -9.40 -28.56
N VAL A 96 2.21 -9.70 -27.66
CA VAL A 96 1.90 -10.08 -26.27
C VAL A 96 1.25 -8.91 -25.53
N ILE A 97 1.83 -7.71 -25.61
CA ILE A 97 1.31 -6.49 -24.98
C ILE A 97 -0.12 -6.20 -25.48
N THR A 98 -0.35 -6.25 -26.79
CA THR A 98 -1.67 -5.97 -27.38
C THR A 98 -2.69 -7.08 -27.18
N SER A 99 -2.26 -8.31 -26.86
CA SER A 99 -3.16 -9.41 -26.51
C SER A 99 -3.85 -9.24 -25.15
N LEU A 100 -3.35 -8.35 -24.29
CA LEU A 100 -3.92 -8.08 -22.97
C LEU A 100 -5.11 -7.11 -23.09
N PRO A 101 -6.31 -7.49 -22.62
CA PRO A 101 -7.50 -6.65 -22.75
C PRO A 101 -7.43 -5.38 -21.89
N ASP A 102 -6.56 -5.34 -20.88
CA ASP A 102 -6.38 -4.21 -19.96
C ASP A 102 -5.57 -3.05 -20.58
N VAL A 103 -4.85 -3.32 -21.68
CA VAL A 103 -4.00 -2.34 -22.36
C VAL A 103 -4.85 -1.44 -23.25
N ALA A 104 -4.63 -0.13 -23.16
CA ALA A 104 -5.27 0.86 -24.01
C ALA A 104 -4.38 1.23 -25.21
N SER A 105 -3.09 1.43 -24.97
CA SER A 105 -2.09 1.72 -25.99
C SER A 105 -0.69 1.45 -25.46
N TYR A 106 0.31 1.43 -26.34
CA TYR A 106 1.71 1.42 -25.95
C TYR A 106 2.51 2.40 -26.82
N SER A 107 3.65 2.82 -26.31
CA SER A 107 4.67 3.53 -27.06
C SER A 107 6.01 2.88 -26.80
N ARG A 108 6.76 2.59 -27.87
CA ARG A 108 8.08 1.97 -27.80
C ARG A 108 9.17 3.02 -28.02
N ARG A 109 10.21 2.96 -27.20
CA ARG A 109 11.42 3.76 -27.35
C ARG A 109 12.61 2.83 -27.50
N THR A 110 13.25 2.87 -28.67
CA THR A 110 14.43 2.05 -28.97
C THR A 110 15.66 2.93 -29.06
N GLY A 111 16.74 2.56 -28.38
CA GLY A 111 17.92 3.42 -28.24
C GLY A 111 17.71 4.60 -27.27
N LEU A 112 16.60 4.60 -26.53
CA LEU A 112 16.22 5.58 -25.54
C LEU A 112 15.53 4.88 -24.37
N GLN A 113 15.73 5.40 -23.17
CA GLN A 113 15.05 4.91 -21.96
C GLN A 113 14.39 6.04 -21.17
N LEU A 114 13.59 5.68 -20.17
CA LEU A 114 13.01 6.63 -19.22
C LEU A 114 14.08 7.57 -18.64
N GLY A 115 13.74 8.85 -18.53
CA GLY A 115 14.73 9.89 -18.18
C GLY A 115 15.53 10.41 -19.39
N PHE A 116 15.11 10.07 -20.62
CA PHE A 116 15.65 10.61 -21.88
C PHE A 116 17.16 10.37 -22.08
N SER A 117 17.69 9.32 -21.46
CA SER A 117 19.08 8.91 -21.68
C SER A 117 19.21 8.12 -22.98
N LEU A 118 20.30 8.35 -23.72
CA LEU A 118 20.64 7.58 -24.92
C LEU A 118 21.12 6.18 -24.53
N THR A 119 20.68 5.18 -25.27
CA THR A 119 21.07 3.77 -25.08
C THR A 119 21.51 3.15 -26.40
N GLU A 120 22.09 1.95 -26.31
CA GLU A 120 22.40 1.12 -27.48
C GLU A 120 21.11 0.64 -28.18
N PRO A 121 21.18 0.26 -29.48
CA PRO A 121 20.01 -0.23 -30.23
C PRO A 121 19.36 -1.50 -29.66
N ASN A 122 20.06 -2.25 -28.81
CA ASN A 122 19.56 -3.44 -28.15
C ASN A 122 18.84 -3.16 -26.82
N ARG A 123 18.65 -1.89 -26.45
CA ARG A 123 18.01 -1.47 -25.21
C ARG A 123 16.96 -0.40 -25.46
N GLY A 124 16.00 -0.35 -24.55
CA GLY A 124 14.98 0.68 -24.52
C GLY A 124 13.82 0.27 -23.63
N ASP A 125 12.68 0.90 -23.83
CA ASP A 125 11.50 0.63 -23.03
C ASP A 125 10.18 0.73 -23.82
N TYR A 126 9.14 0.18 -23.21
CA TYR A 126 7.76 0.43 -23.56
C TYR A 126 7.08 1.21 -22.45
N VAL A 127 6.37 2.26 -22.84
CA VAL A 127 5.36 2.91 -22.00
C VAL A 127 4.01 2.32 -22.39
N ILE A 128 3.50 1.40 -21.58
CA ILE A 128 2.22 0.73 -21.80
C ILE A 128 1.16 1.49 -21.02
N ARG A 129 0.22 2.12 -21.71
CA ARG A 129 -0.92 2.83 -21.12
C ARG A 129 -2.04 1.83 -20.87
N LEU A 130 -2.54 1.78 -19.65
CA LEU A 130 -3.66 0.93 -19.28
C LEU A 130 -4.98 1.67 -19.43
N LYS A 131 -6.07 0.91 -19.57
CA LYS A 131 -7.44 1.45 -19.51
C LYS A 131 -7.74 2.06 -18.14
N PRO A 132 -8.80 2.88 -17.99
CA PRO A 132 -9.24 3.36 -16.68
C PRO A 132 -9.46 2.18 -15.72
N LEU A 133 -9.09 2.33 -14.43
CA LEU A 133 -9.16 1.25 -13.43
C LEU A 133 -10.54 0.55 -13.34
N ARG A 134 -11.63 1.24 -13.71
CA ARG A 134 -12.98 0.66 -13.73
C ARG A 134 -13.19 -0.40 -14.83
N GLU A 135 -12.34 -0.42 -15.85
CA GLU A 135 -12.48 -1.26 -17.05
C GLU A 135 -11.35 -2.30 -17.18
N ARG A 136 -10.52 -2.44 -16.15
CA ARG A 136 -9.36 -3.34 -16.14
C ARG A 136 -9.09 -3.93 -14.77
N ARG A 137 -8.20 -4.91 -14.74
CA ARG A 137 -7.63 -5.46 -13.51
C ARG A 137 -6.67 -4.47 -12.82
N PRO A 138 -6.39 -4.64 -11.51
CA PRO A 138 -5.33 -3.93 -10.81
C PRO A 138 -3.99 -4.05 -11.56
N VAL A 139 -3.16 -3.00 -11.51
CA VAL A 139 -1.89 -2.96 -12.25
C VAL A 139 -0.96 -4.13 -11.91
N ASP A 140 -0.90 -4.53 -10.64
CA ASP A 140 -0.04 -5.64 -10.18
C ASP A 140 -0.43 -6.97 -10.83
N ASP A 141 -1.73 -7.23 -10.99
CA ASP A 141 -2.24 -8.43 -11.65
C ASP A 141 -1.87 -8.44 -13.14
N VAL A 142 -1.99 -7.29 -13.81
CA VAL A 142 -1.61 -7.13 -15.22
C VAL A 142 -0.11 -7.32 -15.41
N ILE A 143 0.72 -6.76 -14.52
CA ILE A 143 2.17 -6.97 -14.54
C ILE A 143 2.50 -8.45 -14.34
N SER A 144 1.81 -9.13 -13.43
CA SER A 144 2.04 -10.56 -13.17
C SER A 144 1.71 -11.42 -14.39
N ASP A 145 0.60 -11.16 -15.07
CA ASP A 145 0.18 -11.86 -16.30
C ASP A 145 1.19 -11.62 -17.42
N LEU A 146 1.59 -10.35 -17.61
CA LEU A 146 2.59 -9.96 -18.62
C LEU A 146 3.94 -10.66 -18.42
N ARG A 147 4.37 -10.93 -17.18
CA ARG A 147 5.62 -11.64 -16.89
C ARG A 147 5.58 -13.14 -17.16
N THR A 148 4.39 -13.72 -17.25
CA THR A 148 4.21 -15.18 -17.41
C THR A 148 4.02 -15.63 -18.86
N ARG A 149 3.87 -14.69 -19.78
CA ARG A 149 3.73 -14.93 -21.22
C ARG A 149 5.08 -14.81 -21.92
#